data_AF-A0A536GMI5-F1
#
_entry.id   AF-A0A536GMI5-F1
#
_cell.length_a   1.000
_cell.length_b   1.000
_cell.length_c   1.000
_cell.angle_alpha   90.00
_cell.angle_beta   90.00
_cell.angle_gamma   90.00
#
_symmetry.space_group_name_H-M   'P 1'
#
loop_
_entity.id
_entity.type
_entity.pdbx_description
1 polymer ?
#
loop_
_entity_poly.entity_id
_entity_poly.type
_entity_poly.pdbx_seq_one_letter_code
_entity_poly.pdbx_strand_id
1 'polypeptide(L)'
;MLTAGAPPEEEEIIGEHFTYLQRLTMEGVAILVGRTLTTDQDSMGIVIFTARSDEEARALMNADPAVSKGVMRAKLFPFRIALQAAANDPNEQIQCP
;
A
#
# COMPACT_ATOMS: atom_id res chain seq x y z
N MET A 1 1.80 18.92 3.17
CA MET A 1 2.89 19.30 4.10
C MET A 1 3.84 18.11 4.16
N LEU A 2 5.00 18.21 3.51
CA LEU A 2 6.05 17.17 3.49
C LEU A 2 7.45 17.82 3.46
N THR A 3 7.64 18.91 4.24
CA THR A 3 8.93 19.64 4.29
C THR A 3 9.42 19.96 5.71
N ALA A 4 8.65 19.59 6.74
CA ALA A 4 9.15 19.46 8.10
C ALA A 4 8.94 17.99 8.48
N GLY A 5 9.97 17.35 9.08
CA GLY A 5 9.86 15.97 9.54
C GLY A 5 8.58 15.79 10.35
N ALA A 6 7.88 14.68 10.10
CA ALA A 6 6.64 14.37 10.79
C ALA A 6 6.91 14.37 12.31
N PRO A 7 5.99 14.85 13.16
CA PRO A 7 6.06 14.68 14.60
C PRO A 7 6.39 13.23 14.97
N PRO A 8 7.15 12.96 16.05
CA PRO A 8 7.55 11.59 16.42
C PRO A 8 6.39 10.59 16.50
N GLU A 9 5.21 11.05 16.91
CA GLU A 9 3.98 10.26 16.95
C GLU A 9 3.52 9.83 15.55
N GLU A 10 3.61 10.71 14.55
CA GLU A 10 3.28 10.36 13.16
C GLU A 10 4.27 9.35 12.58
N GLU A 11 5.55 9.44 12.94
CA GLU A 11 6.57 8.48 12.52
C GLU A 11 6.30 7.07 13.08
N GLU A 12 5.92 6.97 14.35
CA GLU A 12 5.50 5.71 14.97
C GLU A 12 4.28 5.11 14.24
N ILE A 13 3.27 5.93 13.95
CA ILE A 13 2.07 5.52 13.22
C ILE A 13 2.41 5.03 11.80
N ILE A 14 3.35 5.69 11.12
CA ILE A 14 3.83 5.25 9.80
C ILE A 14 4.53 3.87 9.91
N GLY A 15 5.27 3.63 11.00
CA GLY A 15 5.86 2.32 11.28
C GLY A 15 4.81 1.22 11.49
N GLU A 16 3.77 1.50 12.27
CA GLU A 16 2.64 0.58 12.47
C GLU A 16 1.89 0.31 11.16
N HIS A 17 1.65 1.35 10.36
CA HIS A 17 1.06 1.26 9.02
C HIS A 17 1.87 0.32 8.12
N PHE A 18 3.19 0.48 8.07
CA PHE A 18 4.03 -0.39 7.27
C PHE A 18 4.01 -1.84 7.76
N THR A 19 3.96 -2.05 9.08
CA THR A 19 3.84 -3.39 9.69
C THR A 19 2.50 -4.04 9.33
N TYR A 20 1.41 -3.27 9.36
CA TYR A 20 0.08 -3.72 8.95
C TYR A 20 0.06 -4.18 7.48
N LEU A 21 0.65 -3.39 6.59
CA LEU A 21 0.74 -3.73 5.15
C LEU A 21 1.61 -4.95 4.88
N GLN A 22 2.73 -5.10 5.59
CA GLN A 22 3.55 -6.31 5.52
C GLN A 22 2.74 -7.55 5.92
N ARG A 23 1.98 -7.47 7.01
CA ARG A 23 1.11 -8.58 7.45
C ARG A 23 0.08 -8.95 6.38
N LEU A 24 -0.64 -7.97 5.83
CA LEU A 24 -1.62 -8.22 4.76
C LEU A 24 -0.98 -8.84 3.52
N THR A 25 0.26 -8.46 3.20
CA THR A 25 1.01 -9.02 2.07
C THR A 25 1.40 -10.47 2.34
N MET A 26 1.90 -10.79 3.54
CA MET A 26 2.24 -12.16 3.94
C MET A 26 1.01 -13.08 4.00
N GLU A 27 -0.15 -12.55 4.39
CA GLU A 27 -1.43 -13.27 4.40
C GLU A 27 -2.03 -13.44 2.99
N GLY A 28 -1.40 -12.88 1.95
CA GLY A 28 -1.91 -12.93 0.57
C GLY A 28 -3.14 -12.05 0.32
N VAL A 29 -3.51 -11.20 1.29
CA VAL A 29 -4.63 -10.26 1.17
C VAL A 29 -4.22 -9.09 0.28
N ALA A 30 -3.06 -8.48 0.53
CA ALA A 30 -2.51 -7.42 -0.32
C ALA A 30 -1.70 -8.02 -1.47
N ILE A 31 -2.04 -7.62 -2.70
CA ILE A 31 -1.39 -8.05 -3.94
C ILE A 31 -0.21 -7.13 -4.26
N LEU A 32 -0.39 -5.83 -4.04
CA LEU A 32 0.60 -4.80 -4.33
C LEU A 32 0.48 -3.66 -3.33
N VAL A 33 1.62 -3.20 -2.84
CA VAL A 33 1.76 -2.03 -1.98
C VAL A 33 2.90 -1.19 -2.53
N GLY A 34 2.66 0.09 -2.75
CA GLY A 34 3.69 1.01 -3.20
C GLY A 34 3.35 2.45 -2.85
N ARG A 35 4.36 3.32 -2.97
CA ARG A 35 4.19 4.77 -2.85
C ARG A 35 4.73 5.47 -4.08
N THR A 36 4.16 6.62 -4.40
CA THR A 36 4.78 7.51 -5.39
C THR A 36 6.10 8.05 -4.84
N LEU A 37 6.99 8.43 -5.76
CA LEU A 37 8.27 9.05 -5.45
C LEU A 37 8.18 10.59 -5.40
N THR A 38 6.99 11.14 -5.64
CA THR A 38 6.71 12.56 -5.50
C THR A 38 6.74 12.96 -4.02
N THR A 39 7.34 14.11 -3.74
CA THR A 39 7.52 14.66 -2.38
C THR A 39 6.62 15.86 -2.11
N ASP A 40 5.76 16.20 -3.06
CA ASP A 40 4.80 17.29 -2.98
C ASP A 40 3.41 16.81 -2.49
N GLN A 41 2.37 17.60 -2.73
CA GLN A 41 1.00 17.29 -2.30
C GLN A 41 0.38 16.11 -3.07
N ASP A 42 0.99 15.70 -4.19
CA ASP A 42 0.54 14.57 -5.00
C ASP A 42 1.17 13.25 -4.54
N SER A 43 1.94 13.26 -3.44
CA SER A 43 2.47 12.05 -2.81
C SER A 43 1.33 11.14 -2.34
N MET A 44 1.28 9.90 -2.83
CA MET A 44 0.24 8.94 -2.47
C MET A 44 0.74 7.50 -2.37
N GLY A 45 0.13 6.74 -1.48
CA GLY A 45 0.24 5.28 -1.44
C GLY A 45 -0.80 4.63 -2.36
N ILE A 46 -0.41 3.54 -3.01
CA ILE A 46 -1.30 2.67 -3.78
C ILE A 46 -1.25 1.29 -3.15
N VAL A 47 -2.41 0.79 -2.74
CA VAL A 47 -2.57 -0.55 -2.17
C VAL A 47 -3.66 -1.28 -2.95
N ILE A 48 -3.31 -2.39 -3.57
CA ILE A 48 -4.24 -3.29 -4.27
C ILE A 48 -4.35 -4.56 -3.42
N PHE A 49 -5.56 -4.90 -3.00
CA PHE A 49 -5.83 -6.03 -2.12
C PHE A 49 -7.16 -6.69 -2.46
N THR A 50 -7.35 -7.90 -1.94
CA THR A 50 -8.59 -8.67 -2.10
C THR A 50 -9.46 -8.58 -0.86
N ALA A 51 -10.77 -8.59 -1.06
CA ALA A 51 -11.77 -8.64 0.01
C ALA A 51 -13.01 -9.36 -0.52
N ARG A 52 -13.79 -9.98 0.38
CA ARG A 52 -15.00 -10.75 0.03
C ARG A 52 -16.22 -9.86 -0.17
N SER A 53 -16.18 -8.62 0.34
CA SER A 53 -17.23 -7.63 0.12
C SER A 53 -16.69 -6.20 0.26
N ASP A 54 -17.48 -5.22 -0.17
CA ASP A 54 -17.18 -3.79 -0.03
C ASP A 54 -17.07 -3.37 1.44
N GLU A 55 -17.85 -3.98 2.33
CA GLU A 55 -17.78 -3.75 3.78
C GLU A 55 -16.45 -4.25 4.35
N GLU A 56 -16.01 -5.45 3.97
CA GLU A 56 -14.71 -5.98 4.40
C GLU A 56 -13.57 -5.11 3.84
N ALA A 57 -13.66 -4.69 2.58
CA ALA A 57 -12.65 -3.83 1.99
C ALA A 57 -12.52 -2.49 2.72
N ARG A 58 -13.66 -1.89 3.09
CA ARG A 58 -13.69 -0.65 3.87
C ARG A 58 -13.23 -0.85 5.31
N ALA A 59 -13.53 -2.00 5.91
CA ALA A 59 -13.02 -2.35 7.24
C ALA A 59 -11.49 -2.50 7.22
N LEU A 60 -10.91 -3.17 6.22
CA LEU A 60 -9.45 -3.29 6.04
C LEU A 60 -8.81 -1.90 5.88
N MET A 61 -9.32 -1.06 4.99
CA MET A 61 -8.81 0.30 4.79
C MET A 61 -8.88 1.13 6.08
N ASN A 62 -9.98 1.04 6.83
CA ASN A 62 -10.15 1.80 8.07
C ASN A 62 -9.37 1.22 9.26
N ALA A 63 -8.95 -0.06 9.19
CA ALA A 63 -8.13 -0.69 10.21
C ALA A 63 -6.64 -0.34 10.08
N ASP A 64 -6.24 0.27 8.97
CA ASP A 64 -4.90 0.81 8.79
C ASP A 64 -4.60 1.88 9.86
N PRO A 65 -3.51 1.77 10.64
CA PRO A 65 -3.11 2.76 11.64
C PRO A 65 -3.00 4.18 11.09
N ALA A 66 -2.46 4.35 9.87
CA ALA A 66 -2.31 5.67 9.27
C ALA A 66 -3.67 6.29 8.91
N VAL A 67 -4.67 5.48 8.56
CA VAL A 67 -6.03 5.95 8.23
C VAL A 67 -6.84 6.20 9.50
N SER A 68 -6.89 5.23 10.40
CA SER A 68 -7.67 5.31 11.64
C SER A 68 -7.21 6.44 12.57
N LYS A 69 -5.90 6.71 12.64
CA LYS A 69 -5.32 7.80 13.43
C LYS A 69 -5.25 9.13 12.66
N GLY A 70 -5.71 9.17 11.41
CA GLY A 70 -5.86 10.41 10.63
C GLY A 70 -4.58 11.00 10.04
N VAL A 71 -3.46 10.27 10.07
CA VAL A 71 -2.18 10.67 9.45
C VAL A 71 -2.29 10.66 7.92
N MET A 72 -3.03 9.70 7.37
CA MET A 72 -3.29 9.57 5.93
C MET A 72 -4.79 9.58 5.64
N ARG A 73 -5.14 10.12 4.47
CA ARG A 73 -6.50 10.03 3.92
C ARG A 73 -6.51 8.97 2.83
N ALA A 74 -7.46 8.03 2.92
CA ALA A 74 -7.62 6.97 1.94
C ALA A 74 -8.92 7.13 1.16
N LYS A 75 -8.91 6.63 -0.09
CA LYS A 75 -10.10 6.46 -0.92
C LYS A 75 -10.10 5.03 -1.42
N LEU A 76 -11.28 4.40 -1.39
CA LEU A 76 -11.47 3.01 -1.81
C LEU A 76 -12.23 2.97 -3.13
N PHE A 77 -11.77 2.14 -4.07
CA PHE A 77 -12.41 1.92 -5.35
C PHE A 77 -12.45 0.42 -5.65
N PRO A 78 -13.57 -0.12 -6.17
CA PRO A 78 -13.56 -1.43 -6.81
C PRO A 78 -12.55 -1.42 -7.97
N PHE A 79 -11.65 -2.39 -7.97
CA PHE A 79 -10.58 -2.46 -8.96
C PHE A 79 -10.48 -3.86 -9.55
N ARG A 80 -10.25 -3.94 -10.86
CA ARG A 80 -10.01 -5.20 -11.58
C ARG A 80 -8.65 -5.13 -12.24
N ILE A 81 -7.78 -6.07 -11.88
CA ILE A 81 -6.52 -6.28 -12.60
C ILE A 81 -6.87 -6.90 -13.96
N ALA A 82 -6.71 -6.14 -15.04
CA ALA A 82 -6.95 -6.63 -16.40
C ALA A 82 -5.76 -7.43 -16.93
N LEU A 83 -4.53 -7.01 -16.58
CA LEU A 83 -3.26 -7.61 -17.00
C LEU A 83 -2.26 -7.49 -15.85
N GLN A 84 -1.46 -8.53 -15.65
CA GLN A 84 -0.35 -8.55 -14.71
C GLN A 84 0.80 -9.32 -15.36
N ALA A 85 2.01 -8.77 -15.31
CA ALA A 85 3.19 -9.52 -15.73
C ALA A 85 3.40 -10.72 -14.79
N ALA A 86 3.83 -11.86 -15.32
CA ALA A 86 4.41 -12.90 -14.48
C ALA A 86 5.59 -12.29 -13.70
N ALA A 87 5.84 -12.78 -12.48
CA ALA A 87 7.05 -12.41 -11.77
C ALA A 87 8.26 -12.77 -12.66
N ASN A 88 9.03 -11.78 -13.10
CA ASN A 88 10.30 -12.04 -13.76
C ASN A 88 11.20 -12.72 -12.72
N ASP A 89 11.68 -13.92 -13.02
CA ASP A 89 12.76 -14.52 -12.23
C ASP A 89 14.01 -13.67 -12.46
N PRO A 90 14.56 -12.99 -11.43
CA PRO A 90 15.78 -12.20 -11.59
C PRO A 90 17.01 -13.03 -12.00
N ASN A 91 16.92 -14.38 -12.01
CA ASN A 91 17.96 -15.29 -12.49
C ASN A 91 17.77 -15.79 -13.94
N GLU A 92 16.73 -15.38 -14.66
CA GLU A 92 16.53 -15.78 -16.05
C GLU A 92 17.52 -15.01 -16.95
N GLN A 93 18.72 -15.59 -17.15
CA GLN A 93 19.75 -15.07 -18.03
C GLN A 93 19.23 -15.03 -19.46
N ILE A 94 18.96 -13.83 -19.97
CA ILE A 94 18.63 -13.59 -21.38
C ILE A 94 19.86 -13.96 -22.21
N GLN A 95 19.84 -15.16 -22.80
CA GLN A 95 20.83 -15.55 -23.79
C GLN A 95 20.49 -14.86 -25.12
N CYS A 96 21.14 -13.73 -25.39
CA CYS A 96 21.11 -13.10 -26.71
C CYS A 96 21.78 -14.02 -27.76
N PRO A 97 21.24 -14.10 -28.99
CA PRO A 97 21.93 -14.73 -30.12
C PRO A 97 23.16 -13.93 -30.57
#